data_AF-A0A2M7P7P2-F1
#
_entry.id   AF-A0A2M7P7P2-F1
#
_cell.length_a   1.000
_cell.length_b   1.000
_cell.length_c   1.000
_cell.angle_alpha   90.00
_cell.angle_beta   90.00
_cell.angle_gamma   90.00
#
_symmetry.space_group_name_H-M   'P 1'
#
loop_
_entity.id
_entity.type
_entity.pdbx_description
1 polymer ?
#
loop_
_entity_poly.entity_id
_entity_poly.type
_entity_poly.pdbx_seq_one_letter_code
_entity_poly.pdbx_strand_id
1 'polypeptide(L)'
;EKSHTTWPFTSFIIPVMDKDTKATIFVTVELDLVIALDNAKDGPPLSRKPFVRDTIFQFFVNRPPYDLRHYALAQGEMSDQLREWLRMQWPEGELETVTIKSYKLD
;
A
#
# COMPACT_ATOMS: atom_id res chain seq x y z
N GLU A 1 1.17 -7.16 25.98
CA GLU A 1 1.42 -5.89 25.26
C GLU A 1 1.74 -6.28 23.83
N LYS A 2 0.99 -5.79 22.85
CA LYS A 2 1.23 -6.15 21.45
C LYS A 2 2.51 -5.47 21.00
N SER A 3 3.31 -6.17 20.20
CA SER A 3 4.55 -5.63 19.64
C SER A 3 4.28 -5.04 18.27
N HIS A 4 4.73 -3.81 18.07
CA HIS A 4 4.59 -3.09 16.81
C HIS A 4 5.81 -3.37 15.94
N THR A 5 5.60 -3.96 14.77
CA THR A 5 6.69 -4.29 13.84
C THR A 5 6.49 -3.61 12.51
N THR A 6 7.55 -2.94 12.04
CA THR A 6 7.63 -2.36 10.70
C THR A 6 7.92 -3.44 9.67
N TRP A 7 7.08 -3.53 8.65
CA TRP A 7 7.19 -4.47 7.55
C TRP A 7 7.41 -3.72 6.24
N PRO A 8 8.63 -3.78 5.66
CA PRO A 8 8.94 -3.00 4.46
C PRO A 8 8.42 -3.63 3.17
N PHE A 9 7.87 -2.76 2.34
CA PHE A 9 7.26 -3.03 1.04
C PHE A 9 7.87 -2.10 -0.01
N THR A 10 9.01 -2.54 -0.56
CA THR A 10 9.79 -1.76 -1.53
C THR A 10 9.43 -2.11 -2.97
N SER A 11 9.77 -1.18 -3.86
CA SER A 11 9.85 -1.38 -5.32
C SER A 11 8.53 -1.81 -5.97
N PHE A 12 7.43 -1.10 -5.70
CA PHE A 12 6.24 -1.23 -6.54
C PHE A 12 6.40 -0.34 -7.76
N ILE A 13 6.26 -0.94 -8.94
CA ILE A 13 6.10 -0.24 -10.21
C ILE A 13 4.81 -0.80 -10.81
N ILE A 14 3.78 0.04 -10.85
CA ILE A 14 2.41 -0.36 -11.15
C ILE A 14 1.96 0.36 -12.42
N PRO A 15 1.75 -0.37 -13.53
CA PRO A 15 1.20 0.22 -14.74
C PRO A 15 -0.31 0.42 -14.56
N VAL A 16 -0.76 1.66 -14.72
CA VAL A 16 -2.17 2.03 -14.70
C VAL A 16 -2.55 2.56 -16.08
N MET A 17 -3.56 1.95 -16.69
CA MET A 17 -4.07 2.40 -17.98
C MET A 17 -5.09 3.52 -17.75
N ASP A 18 -4.80 4.70 -18.28
CA ASP A 18 -5.77 5.77 -18.40
C ASP A 18 -6.80 5.35 -19.45
N LYS A 19 -8.03 5.06 -19.01
CA LYS A 19 -9.09 4.55 -19.89
C LYS A 19 -9.52 5.59 -20.92
N ASP A 20 -9.33 6.88 -20.65
CA ASP A 20 -9.77 7.96 -21.52
C ASP A 20 -8.73 8.24 -22.60
N THR A 21 -7.45 8.29 -22.22
CA THR A 21 -6.35 8.61 -23.15
C THR A 21 -5.69 7.37 -23.75
N LYS A 22 -5.98 6.17 -23.21
CA LYS A 22 -5.27 4.90 -23.48
C LYS A 22 -3.76 4.96 -23.18
N ALA A 23 -3.30 6.00 -22.49
CA ALA A 23 -1.91 6.10 -22.05
C ALA A 23 -1.67 5.19 -20.85
N THR A 24 -0.46 4.64 -20.75
CA THR A 24 -0.01 3.94 -19.55
C THR A 24 0.71 4.94 -18.66
N ILE A 25 0.23 5.06 -17.43
CA ILE A 25 0.86 5.84 -16.35
C ILE A 25 1.55 4.84 -15.44
N PHE A 26 2.75 5.15 -14.96
CA PHE A 26 3.47 4.31 -14.01
C PHE A 26 3.44 4.92 -12.62
N VAL A 27 2.86 4.19 -11.67
CA VAL A 27 2.95 4.52 -10.25
C VAL A 27 4.15 3.78 -9.66
N THR A 28 5.13 4.53 -9.18
CA THR A 28 6.22 3.99 -8.37
C THR A 28 5.98 4.33 -6.91
N VAL A 29 5.93 3.33 -6.03
CA VAL A 29 5.70 3.55 -4.60
C VAL A 29 6.55 2.62 -3.74
N GLU A 30 7.04 3.17 -2.63
CA GLU A 30 7.65 2.41 -1.55
C GLU A 30 6.95 2.78 -0.25
N LEU A 31 6.66 1.78 0.57
CA LEU A 31 5.94 1.98 1.81
C LEU A 31 6.38 0.97 2.88
N ASP A 32 6.12 1.35 4.13
CA ASP A 32 6.22 0.48 5.28
C ASP A 32 4.81 0.26 5.85
N LEU A 33 4.51 -0.97 6.26
CA LEU A 33 3.33 -1.27 7.06
C LEU A 33 3.75 -1.45 8.50
N VAL A 34 2.99 -0.88 9.45
CA VAL A 34 3.13 -1.18 10.88
C VAL A 34 2.00 -2.10 11.27
N ILE A 35 2.35 -3.30 11.74
CA ILE A 35 1.41 -4.31 12.20
C ILE A 35 1.62 -4.56 13.69
N ALA A 36 0.52 -4.80 14.40
CA ALA A 36 0.56 -5.29 15.77
C ALA A 36 0.65 -6.81 15.76
N LEU A 37 1.52 -7.36 16.62
CA LEU A 37 1.72 -8.80 16.78
C LEU A 37 1.57 -9.16 18.26
N ASP A 38 0.90 -10.27 18.54
CA ASP A 38 0.79 -10.78 19.91
C ASP A 38 2.16 -11.21 20.47
N ASN A 39 3.10 -11.58 19.60
CA ASN A 39 4.46 -11.95 19.97
C ASN A 39 5.49 -11.31 19.01
N ALA A 40 6.31 -10.41 19.56
CA ALA A 40 7.35 -9.69 18.83
C ALA A 40 8.33 -10.60 18.06
N LYS A 41 8.58 -11.81 18.56
CA LYS A 41 9.56 -12.73 18.00
C LYS A 41 9.13 -13.36 16.68
N ASP A 42 7.83 -13.39 16.41
CA ASP A 42 7.29 -14.06 15.23
C ASP A 42 7.48 -13.20 13.97
N GLY A 43 7.65 -11.88 14.15
CA GLY A 43 7.79 -10.93 13.07
C GLY A 43 6.57 -10.92 12.13
N PRO A 44 6.64 -10.20 11.01
CA PRO A 44 5.53 -10.15 10.08
C PRO A 44 5.29 -11.51 9.40
N PRO A 45 4.02 -11.90 9.13
CA PRO A 45 3.70 -13.18 8.55
C PRO A 45 4.20 -13.26 7.10
N LEU A 46 5.41 -13.78 6.89
CA LEU A 46 6.07 -13.81 5.59
C LEU A 46 5.25 -14.51 4.50
N SER A 47 4.47 -15.53 4.87
CA SER A 47 3.55 -16.23 3.97
C SER A 47 2.43 -15.34 3.41
N ARG A 48 2.08 -14.26 4.11
CA ARG A 48 1.08 -13.26 3.66
C ARG A 48 1.68 -12.16 2.80
N LYS A 49 3.01 -12.05 2.70
CA LYS A 49 3.67 -11.00 1.91
C LYS A 49 3.16 -10.94 0.46
N PRO A 50 2.99 -12.06 -0.28
CA PRO A 50 2.48 -12.02 -1.65
C PRO A 50 1.06 -11.46 -1.73
N PHE A 51 0.18 -11.87 -0.82
CA PHE A 51 -1.20 -11.39 -0.73
C PHE A 51 -1.28 -9.88 -0.46
N VAL A 52 -0.48 -9.38 0.49
CA VAL A 52 -0.43 -7.95 0.80
C VAL A 52 0.12 -7.15 -0.38
N ARG A 53 1.15 -7.66 -1.07
CA ARG A 53 1.67 -7.03 -2.29
C ARG A 53 0.60 -6.94 -3.38
N ASP A 54 -0.14 -8.02 -3.63
CA ASP A 54 -1.22 -8.02 -4.61
C ASP A 54 -2.33 -7.05 -4.21
N THR A 55 -2.69 -6.99 -2.92
CA THR A 55 -3.69 -6.05 -2.42
C THR A 55 -3.29 -4.59 -2.63
N ILE A 56 -2.01 -4.24 -2.38
CA ILE A 56 -1.45 -2.91 -2.66
C ILE A 56 -1.49 -2.65 -4.17
N PHE A 57 -1.11 -3.61 -5.01
CA PHE A 57 -1.19 -3.48 -6.46
C PHE A 57 -2.62 -3.18 -6.92
N GLN A 58 -3.60 -3.94 -6.44
CA GLN A 58 -5.02 -3.75 -6.76
C GLN A 58 -5.54 -2.39 -6.29
N PHE A 59 -5.08 -1.86 -5.17
CA PHE A 59 -5.45 -0.51 -4.73
C PHE A 59 -5.14 0.52 -5.82
N PHE A 60 -3.91 0.55 -6.33
CA PHE A 60 -3.50 1.55 -7.33
C PHE A 60 -4.13 1.32 -8.71
N VAL A 61 -4.23 0.07 -9.17
CA VAL A 61 -4.83 -0.25 -10.48
C VAL A 61 -6.31 0.12 -10.54
N ASN A 62 -7.02 0.08 -9.42
CA ASN A 62 -8.43 0.41 -9.34
C ASN A 62 -8.70 1.90 -9.05
N ARG A 63 -7.67 2.75 -9.01
CA ARG A 63 -7.83 4.20 -8.84
C ARG A 63 -7.85 4.91 -10.19
N PRO A 64 -8.73 5.90 -10.37
CA PRO A 64 -8.72 6.72 -11.56
C PRO A 64 -7.44 7.58 -11.62
N PRO A 65 -6.97 7.96 -12.82
CA PRO A 65 -5.73 8.74 -12.98
C PRO A 65 -5.70 10.07 -12.22
N TYR A 66 -6.85 10.70 -11.98
CA TYR A 66 -6.91 11.96 -11.24
C TYR A 66 -6.59 11.76 -9.74
N ASP A 67 -7.04 10.66 -9.13
CA ASP A 67 -6.71 10.32 -7.74
C ASP A 67 -5.21 10.04 -7.59
N LEU A 68 -4.64 9.31 -8.55
CA LEU A 68 -3.20 9.04 -8.58
C LEU A 68 -2.36 10.31 -8.69
N ARG A 69 -2.82 11.29 -9.49
CA ARG A 69 -2.18 12.62 -9.55
C ARG A 69 -2.33 13.38 -8.23
N HIS A 70 -3.49 13.32 -7.61
CA HIS A 70 -3.75 13.97 -6.32
C HIS A 70 -2.86 13.43 -5.20
N TYR A 71 -2.63 12.12 -5.16
CA TYR A 71 -1.75 11.50 -4.16
C TYR A 71 -0.28 11.98 -4.21
N ALA A 72 0.18 12.52 -5.34
CA ALA A 72 1.50 13.14 -5.43
C ALA A 72 1.62 14.36 -4.50
N LEU A 73 0.50 15.05 -4.23
CA LEU A 73 0.42 16.23 -3.37
C LEU A 73 -0.11 15.88 -1.96
N ALA A 74 -0.98 14.87 -1.86
CA ALA A 74 -1.69 14.50 -0.64
C ALA A 74 -1.38 13.05 -0.20
N GLN A 75 -0.11 12.76 0.11
CA GLN A 75 0.32 11.41 0.51
C GLN A 75 -0.32 10.90 1.82
N GLY A 76 -0.73 11.81 2.72
CA GLY A 76 -1.47 11.44 3.93
C GLY A 76 -2.82 10.81 3.62
N GLU A 77 -3.57 11.39 2.68
CA GLU A 77 -4.85 10.85 2.22
C GLU A 77 -4.66 9.48 1.53
N MET A 78 -3.62 9.35 0.69
CA MET A 78 -3.26 8.06 0.11
C MET A 78 -2.99 6.99 1.16
N SER A 79 -2.24 7.35 2.21
CA SER A 79 -1.91 6.43 3.31
C SER A 79 -3.17 5.97 4.05
N ASP A 80 -4.06 6.90 4.40
CA ASP A 80 -5.30 6.58 5.10
C ASP A 80 -6.20 5.67 4.26
N GLN A 81 -6.40 5.99 2.98
CA GLN A 81 -7.21 5.18 2.08
C GLN A 81 -6.61 3.78 1.84
N LEU A 82 -5.29 3.69 1.67
CA LEU A 82 -4.61 2.41 1.49
C LEU A 82 -4.68 1.56 2.76
N ARG A 83 -4.57 2.20 3.94
CA ARG A 83 -4.75 1.51 5.23
C ARG A 83 -6.15 0.93 5.35
N GLU A 84 -7.18 1.71 5.06
CA GLU A 84 -8.57 1.25 5.11
C GLU A 84 -8.80 0.09 4.14
N TRP A 85 -8.31 0.22 2.91
CA TRP A 85 -8.37 -0.84 1.90
C TRP A 85 -7.72 -2.14 2.39
N LEU A 86 -6.50 -2.06 2.93
CA LEU A 86 -5.80 -3.22 3.47
C LEU A 86 -6.53 -3.84 4.66
N ARG A 87 -7.13 -3.04 5.55
CA ARG A 87 -7.92 -3.56 6.69
C ARG A 87 -9.18 -4.27 6.24
N MET A 88 -9.80 -3.83 5.14
CA MET A 88 -10.96 -4.52 4.57
C MET A 88 -10.58 -5.85 3.94
N GLN A 89 -9.47 -5.90 3.20
CA GLN A 89 -9.01 -7.11 2.52
C GLN A 89 -8.32 -8.10 3.48
N TRP A 90 -7.74 -7.60 4.56
CA TRP A 90 -7.02 -8.38 5.57
C TRP A 90 -7.42 -8.00 7.01
N PRO A 91 -8.65 -8.32 7.45
CA PRO A 91 -9.13 -7.95 8.78
C PRO A 91 -8.28 -8.53 9.91
N GLU A 92 -7.70 -9.73 9.72
CA GLU A 92 -6.87 -10.42 10.70
C GLU A 92 -5.41 -9.92 10.75
N GLY A 93 -5.00 -9.01 9.87
CA GLY A 93 -3.61 -8.56 9.75
C GLY A 93 -3.14 -7.54 10.78
N GLU A 94 -4.05 -7.10 11.66
CA GLU A 94 -3.80 -6.10 12.69
C GLU A 94 -2.98 -4.89 12.20
N LEU A 95 -3.30 -4.41 10.99
CA LEU A 95 -2.64 -3.25 10.39
C LEU A 95 -3.02 -1.98 11.16
N GLU A 96 -1.99 -1.26 11.62
CA GLU A 96 -2.17 -0.01 12.36
C GLU A 96 -1.92 1.21 11.48
N THR A 97 -0.79 1.20 10.77
CA THR A 97 -0.31 2.37 10.02
C THR A 97 0.29 1.95 8.69
N VAL A 98 0.12 2.80 7.69
CA VAL A 98 0.83 2.78 6.41
C VAL A 98 1.73 4.01 6.38
N THR A 99 3.01 3.85 6.06
CA THR A 99 3.94 4.97 5.89
C THR A 99 4.46 4.96 4.47
N ILE A 100 4.15 6.01 3.71
CA ILE A 100 4.66 6.19 2.35
C ILE A 100 6.08 6.72 2.45
N LYS A 101 7.05 5.98 1.90
CA LYS A 101 8.46 6.39 1.85
C LYS A 101 8.76 7.19 0.59
N SER A 102 8.23 6.73 -0.53
CA SER A 102 8.36 7.40 -1.81
C SER A 102 7.13 7.14 -2.65
N TYR A 103 6.74 8.15 -3.44
CA TYR A 103 5.67 8.06 -4.41
C TYR A 103 6.04 8.90 -5.61
N LYS A 104 5.91 8.32 -6.80
CA LYS A 104 6.17 8.98 -8.08
C LYS A 104 5.15 8.51 -9.10
N LEU A 105 4.70 9.44 -9.93
CA LEU A 105 3.82 9.19 -11.06
C LEU A 105 4.55 9.61 -12.33
N ASP A 106 4.74 8.68 -13.26
CA ASP A 106 5.44 8.86 -14.54
C ASP A 106 4.52 8.61 -15.75
#